data_AF-A0A1W2BC74-F1
#
_entry.id   AF-A0A1W2BC74-F1
#
_cell.length_a   1.000
_cell.length_b   1.000
_cell.length_c   1.000
_cell.angle_alpha   90.00
_cell.angle_beta   90.00
_cell.angle_gamma   90.00
#
_symmetry.space_group_name_H-M   'P 1'
#
loop_
_entity.id
_entity.type
_entity.pdbx_description
1 polymer ?
#
loop_
_entity_poly.entity_id
_entity_poly.type
_entity_poly.pdbx_seq_one_letter_code
_entity_poly.pdbx_strand_id
1 'polypeptide(L)'
;MRNGVRAVSILLVAAMVSVLMTGCSLFGGKTRTAITEVVTAYTDAVMSFDVDTQTKNMEPGHNAVSSIEMPSLQREIYDAVMASSTYEIRNIEGSEKEGTGTCDVAFQMPDLAVVTGTDAAGGYSKDELVSAISSSTSRKEVVLTLDLVFEFDSWLIKATSTMDTATFILSVGEGIEVKAISDAEATTITEEFIGYLKDADLESASSVYTDPAGTIFDQDLQDTLPEGFPDSVADLYSAVFSDYDYEITVCALDDTSVQVTLSGTAPDVRGASEAMASDPEAMVAIYSDIILSAVNETVFDPSILYDELKGHLDGSGEFTIGFIVTVDEDGNKTIAFDNESDGAALLNRPDSIIYETDGSEYISAAALHLLEDGSITEAQYSDVTGIFSQSTEDGIAVTYTGSDDLYEFAYERNETGILVRVSTWGFYEEGTEFSYDLLREQEGAEPELVNGTAGIPEGSSDDMFFTIELTEEQIAEGGTYTVTVYEQDGETVLVNAVFTIPRTIEEEEVPEEEAAEGETEGETSEETEVTDETTEETAESTEGGV
;
A
#
# COMPACT_ATOMS: atom_id res chain seq x y z
N MET A 1 17.41 53.90 -22.82
CA MET A 1 17.40 55.02 -21.86
C MET A 1 16.76 54.70 -20.49
N ARG A 2 16.19 53.51 -20.25
CA ARG A 2 15.58 53.14 -18.96
C ARG A 2 16.57 52.70 -17.87
N ASN A 3 17.79 52.29 -18.23
CA ASN A 3 18.79 51.81 -17.25
C ASN A 3 19.58 52.94 -16.57
N GLY A 4 19.59 54.15 -17.14
CA GLY A 4 20.27 55.31 -16.52
C GLY A 4 19.47 55.96 -15.39
N VAL A 5 18.15 55.78 -15.35
CA VAL A 5 17.28 56.41 -14.34
C VAL A 5 17.32 55.65 -13.01
N ARG A 6 17.48 54.32 -13.01
CA ARG A 6 17.59 53.52 -11.78
C ARG A 6 18.91 53.76 -11.03
N ALA A 7 20.02 53.90 -11.76
CA ALA A 7 21.33 54.18 -11.13
C ALA A 7 21.40 55.59 -10.51
N VAL A 8 20.74 56.59 -11.09
CA VAL A 8 20.71 57.96 -10.56
C VAL A 8 19.81 58.07 -9.32
N SER A 9 18.70 57.33 -9.26
CA SER A 9 17.81 57.33 -8.09
C SER A 9 18.44 56.64 -6.87
N ILE A 10 19.15 55.53 -7.05
CA ILE A 10 19.86 54.83 -5.95
C ILE A 10 20.98 55.72 -5.38
N LEU A 11 21.70 56.44 -6.25
CA LEU A 11 22.77 57.36 -5.83
C LEU A 11 22.23 58.64 -5.16
N LEU A 12 21.02 59.09 -5.50
CA LEU A 12 20.35 60.23 -4.86
C LEU A 12 19.75 59.89 -3.50
N VAL A 13 19.24 58.67 -3.31
CA VAL A 13 18.76 58.18 -1.99
C VAL A 13 19.94 57.98 -1.04
N ALA A 14 21.05 57.40 -1.51
CA ALA A 14 22.29 57.30 -0.72
C ALA A 14 22.86 58.67 -0.31
N ALA A 15 22.81 59.66 -1.22
CA ALA A 15 23.25 61.03 -0.92
C ALA A 15 22.30 61.80 0.01
N MET A 16 20.98 61.55 -0.03
CA MET A 16 20.03 62.21 0.87
C MET A 16 20.03 61.61 2.28
N VAL A 17 20.24 60.29 2.43
CA VAL A 17 20.43 59.65 3.74
C VAL A 17 21.72 60.15 4.42
N SER A 18 22.76 60.40 3.64
CA SER A 18 24.04 60.94 4.13
C SER A 18 23.96 62.39 4.66
N VAL A 19 23.03 63.20 4.12
CA VAL A 19 22.93 64.63 4.45
C VAL A 19 21.93 64.91 5.57
N LEU A 20 20.97 64.02 5.85
CA LEU A 20 20.00 64.18 6.94
C LEU A 20 20.53 63.69 8.31
N MET A 21 21.59 62.87 8.36
CA MET A 21 22.18 62.38 9.62
C MET A 21 23.17 63.34 10.31
N THR A 22 23.45 64.52 9.74
CA THR A 22 24.35 65.52 10.38
C THR A 22 23.63 66.57 11.23
N GLY A 23 22.31 66.44 11.42
CA GLY A 23 21.53 67.33 12.29
C GLY A 23 21.40 66.81 13.72
N CYS A 24 22.12 67.43 14.66
CA CYS A 24 22.03 67.29 16.13
C CYS A 24 22.92 66.22 16.80
N SER A 25 24.26 66.39 16.75
CA SER A 25 25.16 65.79 17.75
C SER A 25 26.14 66.82 18.28
N LEU A 26 25.94 67.31 19.51
CA LEU A 26 26.97 68.09 20.19
C LEU A 26 27.42 67.52 21.53
N PHE A 27 26.81 66.45 22.06
CA PHE A 27 27.30 65.81 23.31
C PHE A 27 27.18 64.27 23.41
N GLY A 28 26.78 63.54 22.35
CA GLY A 28 26.67 62.06 22.38
C GLY A 28 27.21 61.32 21.14
N GLY A 29 27.95 61.99 20.27
CA GLY A 29 28.29 61.47 18.93
C GLY A 29 29.22 60.27 18.91
N LYS A 30 30.29 60.26 19.72
CA LYS A 30 31.32 59.20 19.67
C LYS A 30 30.81 57.83 20.13
N THR A 31 30.11 57.80 21.26
CA THR A 31 29.53 56.57 21.82
C THR A 31 28.48 56.00 20.88
N ARG A 32 27.61 56.86 20.32
CA ARG A 32 26.62 56.43 19.31
C ARG A 32 27.28 55.82 18.08
N THR A 33 28.33 56.45 17.54
CA THR A 33 29.08 55.92 16.40
C THR A 33 29.72 54.56 16.71
N ALA A 34 30.36 54.41 17.87
CA ALA A 34 30.99 53.15 18.27
C ALA A 34 29.97 52.01 18.45
N ILE A 35 28.80 52.31 19.05
CA ILE A 35 27.71 51.34 19.15
C ILE A 35 27.20 50.97 17.76
N THR A 36 26.95 51.94 16.87
CA THR A 36 26.52 51.66 15.50
C THR A 36 27.50 50.73 14.78
N GLU A 37 28.81 50.94 14.90
CA GLU A 37 29.83 50.12 14.24
C GLU A 37 29.78 48.65 14.70
N VAL A 38 29.72 48.40 16.00
CA VAL A 38 29.65 47.04 16.57
C VAL A 38 28.34 46.34 16.20
N VAL A 39 27.23 47.06 16.32
CA VAL A 39 25.90 46.53 15.97
C VAL A 39 25.82 46.22 14.48
N THR A 40 26.38 47.07 13.63
CA THR A 40 26.45 46.82 12.18
C THR A 40 27.21 45.53 11.90
N ALA A 41 28.41 45.37 12.46
CA ALA A 41 29.21 44.16 12.26
C ALA A 41 28.51 42.90 12.77
N TYR A 42 27.83 42.98 13.92
CA TYR A 42 27.06 41.87 14.48
C TYR A 42 25.83 41.54 13.60
N THR A 43 25.06 42.55 13.19
CA THR A 43 23.87 42.37 12.35
C THR A 43 24.22 41.82 10.97
N ASP A 44 25.29 42.30 10.33
CA ASP A 44 25.79 41.74 9.07
C ASP A 44 26.14 40.26 9.22
N ALA A 45 26.78 39.89 10.35
CA ALA A 45 27.11 38.51 10.67
C ALA A 45 25.88 37.66 11.01
N VAL A 46 24.80 38.25 11.55
CA VAL A 46 23.50 37.57 11.67
C VAL A 46 22.95 37.29 10.27
N MET A 47 22.88 38.29 9.40
CA MET A 47 22.34 38.13 8.04
C MET A 47 23.08 37.08 7.21
N SER A 48 24.40 36.93 7.39
CA SER A 48 25.21 35.92 6.71
C SER A 48 25.39 34.61 7.50
N PHE A 49 24.77 34.49 8.67
CA PHE A 49 24.96 33.39 9.62
C PHE A 49 26.45 33.09 9.93
N ASP A 50 27.28 34.14 10.07
CA ASP A 50 28.68 34.00 10.46
C ASP A 50 28.81 34.01 12.00
N VAL A 51 28.70 32.81 12.59
CA VAL A 51 28.75 32.60 14.04
C VAL A 51 30.09 33.08 14.64
N ASP A 52 31.20 32.94 13.91
CA ASP A 52 32.52 33.38 14.38
C ASP A 52 32.58 34.90 14.50
N THR A 53 32.04 35.62 13.52
CA THR A 53 31.99 37.09 13.54
C THR A 53 30.98 37.60 14.56
N GLN A 54 29.84 36.93 14.75
CA GLN A 54 28.92 37.24 15.84
C GLN A 54 29.61 37.11 17.21
N THR A 55 30.33 36.01 17.43
CA THR A 55 31.05 35.72 18.68
C THR A 55 32.14 36.75 18.98
N LYS A 56 32.80 37.30 17.96
CA LYS A 56 33.81 38.36 18.11
C LYS A 56 33.24 39.71 18.57
N ASN A 57 31.96 39.96 18.32
CA ASN A 57 31.30 41.24 18.61
C ASN A 57 30.40 41.17 19.86
N MET A 58 30.42 40.06 20.60
CA MET A 58 29.68 39.90 21.85
C MET A 58 30.59 39.83 23.07
N GLU A 59 30.00 39.99 24.25
CA GLU A 59 30.71 39.81 25.52
C GLU A 59 31.26 38.37 25.64
N PRO A 60 32.43 38.16 26.28
CA PRO A 60 32.97 36.82 26.46
C PRO A 60 31.97 35.89 27.12
N GLY A 61 31.57 34.84 26.41
CA GLY A 61 30.52 33.94 26.89
C GLY A 61 30.04 32.98 25.82
N HIS A 62 28.93 32.32 26.12
CA HIS A 62 28.27 31.43 25.18
C HIS A 62 27.43 32.25 24.19
N ASN A 63 27.73 32.13 22.89
CA ASN A 63 26.87 32.63 21.83
C ASN A 63 25.70 31.66 21.64
N ALA A 64 24.48 32.03 22.00
CA ALA A 64 23.33 31.14 21.86
C ALA A 64 23.08 30.72 20.40
N VAL A 65 23.49 31.54 19.42
CA VAL A 65 23.38 31.21 17.98
C VAL A 65 24.26 30.02 17.60
N SER A 66 25.40 29.82 18.28
CA SER A 66 26.30 28.69 18.00
C SER A 66 25.73 27.31 18.35
N SER A 67 24.64 27.28 19.12
CA SER A 67 23.95 26.04 19.54
C SER A 67 22.68 25.77 18.75
N ILE A 68 22.34 26.59 17.76
CA ILE A 68 21.13 26.38 16.97
C ILE A 68 21.37 25.21 16.01
N GLU A 69 20.52 24.20 16.10
CA GLU A 69 20.35 23.18 15.07
C GLU A 69 19.17 23.59 14.20
N MET A 70 19.42 23.74 12.89
CA MET A 70 18.41 24.16 11.92
C MET A 70 18.35 23.14 10.78
N PRO A 71 17.17 22.64 10.41
CA PRO A 71 17.00 21.80 9.23
C PRO A 71 17.55 22.48 7.97
N SER A 72 18.05 21.70 7.01
CA SER A 72 18.64 22.20 5.75
C SER A 72 17.69 23.13 5.01
N LEU A 73 16.42 22.74 4.90
CA LEU A 73 15.38 23.56 4.27
C LEU A 73 15.19 24.91 4.98
N GLN A 74 15.04 24.90 6.31
CA GLN A 74 14.87 26.13 7.07
C GLN A 74 16.07 27.06 6.91
N ARG A 75 17.28 26.49 6.81
CA ARG A 75 18.49 27.27 6.56
C ARG A 75 18.49 27.95 5.20
N GLU A 76 18.05 27.27 4.16
CA GLU A 76 17.97 27.89 2.84
C GLU A 76 16.88 28.97 2.76
N ILE A 77 15.75 28.76 3.44
CA ILE A 77 14.72 29.80 3.60
C ILE A 77 15.31 31.01 4.34
N TYR A 78 16.04 30.79 5.44
CA TYR A 78 16.72 31.84 6.18
C TYR A 78 17.66 32.65 5.28
N ASP A 79 18.54 31.97 4.54
CA ASP A 79 19.52 32.61 3.67
C ASP A 79 18.82 33.43 2.56
N ALA A 80 17.74 32.91 1.95
CA ALA A 80 16.96 33.62 0.94
C ALA A 80 16.26 34.87 1.50
N VAL A 81 15.68 34.74 2.69
CA VAL A 81 15.03 35.85 3.41
C VAL A 81 16.05 36.93 3.74
N MET A 82 17.20 36.57 4.31
CA MET A 82 18.24 37.53 4.70
C MET A 82 18.86 38.21 3.48
N ALA A 83 19.16 37.47 2.41
CA ALA A 83 19.66 38.04 1.16
C ALA A 83 18.70 39.08 0.54
N SER A 84 17.40 38.90 0.79
CA SER A 84 16.35 39.80 0.33
C SER A 84 16.02 40.91 1.33
N SER A 85 16.58 40.88 2.54
CA SER A 85 16.24 41.81 3.62
C SER A 85 17.15 43.02 3.65
N THR A 86 16.68 44.09 4.29
CA THR A 86 17.51 45.25 4.67
C THR A 86 17.26 45.57 6.13
N TYR A 87 18.15 46.32 6.78
CA TYR A 87 17.94 46.70 8.17
C TYR A 87 18.31 48.16 8.43
N GLU A 88 17.75 48.71 9.51
CA GLU A 88 18.09 50.03 10.02
C GLU A 88 18.33 49.95 11.53
N ILE A 89 19.43 50.55 12.00
CA ILE A 89 19.74 50.66 13.43
C ILE A 89 19.13 51.96 13.97
N ARG A 90 18.26 51.84 14.96
CA ARG A 90 17.50 52.96 15.56
C ARG A 90 17.62 52.92 17.08
N ASN A 91 17.08 53.95 17.74
CA ASN A 91 16.96 54.06 19.20
C ASN A 91 18.25 53.76 19.97
N ILE A 92 19.39 54.23 19.46
CA ILE A 92 20.70 53.97 20.06
C ILE A 92 20.85 54.81 21.33
N GLU A 93 20.95 54.12 22.46
CA GLU A 93 21.22 54.69 23.77
C GLU A 93 22.45 54.01 24.38
N GLY A 94 23.31 54.77 25.04
CA GLY A 94 24.49 54.18 25.69
C GLY A 94 25.35 55.17 26.44
N SER A 95 26.01 54.67 27.48
CA SER A 95 26.87 55.46 28.36
C SER A 95 28.09 54.63 28.74
N GLU A 96 29.27 55.02 28.25
CA GLU A 96 30.56 54.40 28.62
C GLU A 96 30.80 54.45 30.14
N LYS A 97 30.24 55.47 30.82
CA LYS A 97 30.35 55.62 32.27
C LYS A 97 29.50 54.59 33.03
N GLU A 98 28.32 54.27 32.50
CA GLU A 98 27.42 53.28 33.10
C GLU A 98 27.75 51.87 32.62
N GLY A 99 28.55 51.74 31.56
CA GLY A 99 28.98 50.47 31.00
C GLY A 99 27.89 49.75 30.22
N THR A 100 26.79 50.42 29.90
CA THR A 100 25.60 49.81 29.30
C THR A 100 25.06 50.62 28.13
N GLY A 101 24.45 49.93 27.18
CA GLY A 101 23.77 50.51 26.04
C GLY A 101 22.66 49.60 25.51
N THR A 102 21.85 50.13 24.62
CA THR A 102 20.79 49.41 23.92
C THR A 102 20.61 50.01 22.52
N CYS A 103 20.16 49.20 21.57
CA CYS A 103 19.73 49.66 20.26
C CYS A 103 18.69 48.71 19.67
N ASP A 104 17.90 49.25 18.75
CA ASP A 104 16.97 48.44 17.96
C ASP A 104 17.51 48.23 16.55
N VAL A 105 17.47 46.99 16.08
CA VAL A 105 17.74 46.62 14.69
C VAL A 105 16.40 46.28 14.03
N ALA A 106 15.91 47.17 13.19
CA ALA A 106 14.65 46.99 12.47
C ALA A 106 14.93 46.38 11.09
N PHE A 107 14.64 45.09 10.94
CA PHE A 107 14.72 44.37 9.67
C PHE A 107 13.47 44.60 8.84
N GLN A 108 13.66 44.90 7.55
CA GLN A 108 12.62 44.95 6.53
C GLN A 108 12.73 43.69 5.68
N MET A 109 11.97 42.67 6.05
CA MET A 109 12.08 41.31 5.52
C MET A 109 10.90 41.00 4.58
N PRO A 110 11.06 40.09 3.61
CA PRO A 110 9.91 39.52 2.90
C PRO A 110 8.85 38.99 3.89
N ASP A 111 7.58 39.33 3.66
CA ASP A 111 6.49 38.80 4.48
C ASP A 111 6.14 37.37 4.06
N LEU A 112 6.73 36.38 4.74
CA LEU A 112 6.57 34.97 4.41
C LEU A 112 5.11 34.52 4.44
N ALA A 113 4.28 35.05 5.33
CA ALA A 113 2.86 34.71 5.40
C ALA A 113 2.09 35.14 4.14
N VAL A 114 2.52 36.23 3.50
CA VAL A 114 1.95 36.69 2.22
C VAL A 114 2.55 35.92 1.05
N VAL A 115 3.83 35.56 1.12
CA VAL A 115 4.50 34.76 0.09
C VAL A 115 3.85 33.38 0.00
N THR A 116 3.71 32.67 1.12
CA THR A 116 3.14 31.32 1.18
C THR A 116 1.62 31.29 1.14
N GLY A 117 0.94 32.38 1.54
CA GLY A 117 -0.53 32.48 1.54
C GLY A 117 -1.16 32.94 0.22
N THR A 118 -0.40 33.03 -0.88
CA THR A 118 -1.01 33.17 -2.21
C THR A 118 -1.59 31.82 -2.64
N ASP A 119 -2.79 31.81 -3.21
CA ASP A 119 -3.62 30.65 -3.57
C ASP A 119 -2.99 29.64 -4.58
N ALA A 120 -1.69 29.36 -4.51
CA ALA A 120 -1.09 28.18 -5.11
C ALA A 120 -1.58 26.98 -4.28
N ALA A 121 -2.73 26.43 -4.66
CA ALA A 121 -3.50 25.42 -3.93
C ALA A 121 -2.72 24.14 -3.53
N GLY A 122 -1.46 23.99 -3.94
CA GLY A 122 -0.59 22.88 -3.54
C GLY A 122 0.66 23.26 -2.73
N GLY A 123 0.98 24.54 -2.54
CA GLY A 123 2.27 24.96 -1.95
C GLY A 123 3.40 25.11 -2.98
N TYR A 124 4.54 25.65 -2.54
CA TYR A 124 5.72 25.89 -3.39
C TYR A 124 6.70 24.72 -3.31
N SER A 125 7.36 24.38 -4.42
CA SER A 125 8.63 23.67 -4.30
C SER A 125 9.70 24.56 -3.66
N LYS A 126 10.77 23.94 -3.16
CA LYS A 126 11.91 24.64 -2.58
C LYS A 126 12.42 25.80 -3.45
N ASP A 127 12.68 25.55 -4.74
CA ASP A 127 13.23 26.55 -5.66
C ASP A 127 12.23 27.66 -5.99
N GLU A 128 10.95 27.32 -6.11
CA GLU A 128 9.90 28.30 -6.34
C GLU A 128 9.71 29.20 -5.10
N LEU A 129 9.77 28.62 -3.89
CA LEU A 129 9.69 29.39 -2.65
C LEU A 129 10.85 30.38 -2.54
N VAL A 130 12.10 29.93 -2.76
CA VAL A 130 13.28 30.81 -2.74
C VAL A 130 13.16 31.93 -3.77
N SER A 131 12.65 31.61 -4.96
CA SER A 131 12.38 32.58 -6.03
C SER A 131 11.27 33.57 -5.65
N ALA A 132 10.21 33.10 -5.00
CA ALA A 132 9.09 33.91 -4.54
C ALA A 132 9.51 34.86 -3.41
N ILE A 133 10.31 34.38 -2.45
CA ILE A 133 10.92 35.20 -1.38
C ILE A 133 11.75 36.31 -2.01
N SER A 134 12.62 35.96 -2.96
CA SER A 134 13.53 36.89 -3.63
C SER A 134 12.82 37.96 -4.46
N SER A 135 11.68 37.62 -5.06
CA SER A 135 10.88 38.52 -5.88
C SER A 135 9.79 39.26 -5.11
N SER A 136 9.58 38.92 -3.83
CA SER A 136 8.51 39.49 -3.01
C SER A 136 8.66 41.00 -2.80
N THR A 137 7.58 41.70 -3.12
CA THR A 137 7.43 43.13 -2.80
C THR A 137 6.76 43.37 -1.45
N SER A 138 6.14 42.35 -0.86
CA SER A 138 5.52 42.46 0.47
C SER A 138 6.60 42.44 1.54
N ARG A 139 6.54 43.39 2.47
CA ARG A 139 7.56 43.57 3.51
C ARG A 139 6.92 43.64 4.89
N LYS A 140 7.56 42.96 5.83
CA LYS A 140 7.24 43.00 7.26
C LYS A 140 8.43 43.55 8.02
N GLU A 141 8.17 44.49 8.92
CA GLU A 141 9.20 44.98 9.85
C GLU A 141 9.29 44.02 11.05
N VAL A 142 10.49 43.56 11.35
CA VAL A 142 10.80 42.78 12.56
C VAL A 142 11.89 43.52 13.32
N VAL A 143 11.68 43.78 14.61
CA VAL A 143 12.61 44.55 15.44
C VAL A 143 13.30 43.62 16.43
N LEU A 144 14.63 43.59 16.38
CA LEU A 144 15.48 42.93 17.36
C LEU A 144 16.14 43.99 18.25
N THR A 145 15.82 43.99 19.54
CA THR A 145 16.46 44.88 20.51
C THR A 145 17.72 44.20 21.03
N LEU A 146 18.85 44.89 20.93
CA LEU A 146 20.15 44.41 21.39
C LEU A 146 20.59 45.22 22.61
N ASP A 147 20.91 44.53 23.68
CA ASP A 147 21.58 45.10 24.83
C ASP A 147 23.10 45.04 24.62
N LEU A 148 23.78 46.11 25.02
CA LEU A 148 25.22 46.24 24.90
C LEU A 148 25.87 46.46 26.26
N VAL A 149 27.12 46.04 26.35
CA VAL A 149 28.03 46.32 27.46
C VAL A 149 29.29 47.00 26.93
N PHE A 150 29.86 47.91 27.71
CA PHE A 150 31.16 48.50 27.41
C PHE A 150 32.24 47.83 28.27
N GLU A 151 32.99 46.91 27.67
CA GLU A 151 34.08 46.17 28.31
C GLU A 151 35.34 46.18 27.44
N PHE A 152 36.51 46.09 28.10
CA PHE A 152 37.81 46.05 27.41
C PHE A 152 38.03 47.23 26.44
N ASP A 153 37.54 48.43 26.82
CA ASP A 153 37.57 49.64 26.01
C ASP A 153 36.80 49.53 24.67
N SER A 154 35.82 48.63 24.59
CA SER A 154 34.99 48.37 23.41
C SER A 154 33.52 48.14 23.77
N TRP A 155 32.61 48.47 22.85
CA TRP A 155 31.21 48.05 22.96
C TRP A 155 31.08 46.62 22.45
N LEU A 156 30.27 45.81 23.15
CA LEU A 156 30.01 44.41 22.82
C LEU A 156 28.52 44.12 23.01
N ILE A 157 27.96 43.20 22.21
CA ILE A 157 26.59 42.69 22.40
C ILE A 157 26.54 41.79 23.63
N LYS A 158 25.55 41.95 24.50
CA LYS A 158 25.37 41.07 25.66
C LYS A 158 24.99 39.65 25.23
N ALA A 159 25.43 38.66 25.98
CA ALA A 159 25.11 37.25 25.75
C ALA A 159 23.59 37.00 25.82
N THR A 160 22.86 37.74 26.66
CA THR A 160 21.40 37.65 26.72
C THR A 160 20.73 38.00 25.39
N SER A 161 21.22 39.02 24.67
CA SER A 161 20.68 39.39 23.36
C SER A 161 21.02 38.38 22.26
N THR A 162 22.02 37.52 22.46
CA THR A 162 22.27 36.40 21.54
C THR A 162 21.16 35.35 21.61
N MET A 163 20.47 35.23 22.74
CA MET A 163 19.30 34.34 22.88
C MET A 163 18.10 34.86 22.07
N ASP A 164 17.85 36.17 22.14
CA ASP A 164 16.81 36.81 21.34
C ASP A 164 17.14 36.73 19.85
N THR A 165 18.43 36.88 19.50
CA THR A 165 18.93 36.67 18.13
C THR A 165 18.69 35.23 17.67
N ALA A 166 18.97 34.25 18.53
CA ALA A 166 18.77 32.84 18.21
C ALA A 166 17.30 32.51 17.98
N THR A 167 16.42 33.06 18.82
CA THR A 167 14.97 32.91 18.68
C THR A 167 14.46 33.56 17.39
N PHE A 168 14.98 34.75 17.05
CA PHE A 168 14.67 35.40 15.78
C PHE A 168 15.08 34.54 14.58
N ILE A 169 16.30 34.01 14.57
CA ILE A 169 16.81 33.13 13.51
C ILE A 169 15.92 31.90 13.36
N LEU A 170 15.58 31.22 14.46
CA LEU A 170 14.74 30.02 14.48
C LEU A 170 13.29 30.28 14.05
N SER A 171 12.79 31.51 14.21
CA SER A 171 11.43 31.86 13.76
C SER A 171 11.32 32.07 12.25
N VAL A 172 12.44 32.24 11.54
CA VAL A 172 12.42 32.42 10.08
C VAL A 172 12.20 31.06 9.42
N GLY A 173 11.11 30.95 8.66
CA GLY A 173 10.77 29.72 7.96
C GLY A 173 10.17 28.62 8.83
N GLU A 174 9.91 28.89 10.11
CA GLU A 174 9.27 27.94 11.02
C GLU A 174 7.87 27.56 10.49
N GLY A 175 7.61 26.25 10.38
CA GLY A 175 6.32 25.71 9.93
C GLY A 175 6.00 25.93 8.45
N ILE A 176 6.99 26.30 7.62
CA ILE A 176 6.79 26.35 6.17
C ILE A 176 7.06 24.96 5.58
N GLU A 177 6.00 24.39 5.00
CA GLU A 177 6.07 23.17 4.20
C GLU A 177 6.40 23.53 2.74
N VAL A 178 7.25 22.73 2.11
CA VAL A 178 7.57 22.83 0.68
C VAL A 178 7.38 21.47 0.01
N LYS A 179 7.02 21.49 -1.27
CA LYS A 179 7.07 20.29 -2.10
C LYS A 179 8.51 19.90 -2.38
N ALA A 180 8.76 18.59 -2.47
CA ALA A 180 10.04 18.05 -2.93
C ALA A 180 10.44 18.56 -4.33
N ILE A 181 9.47 18.70 -5.24
CA ILE A 181 9.63 19.22 -6.61
C ILE A 181 8.47 20.11 -7.04
N SER A 182 8.69 20.88 -8.11
CA SER A 182 7.64 21.74 -8.69
C SER A 182 6.55 20.94 -9.40
N ASP A 183 5.36 21.54 -9.52
CA ASP A 183 4.21 20.90 -10.19
C ASP A 183 4.52 20.59 -11.66
N ALA A 184 5.23 21.49 -12.34
CA ALA A 184 5.63 21.30 -13.72
C ALA A 184 6.62 20.14 -13.89
N GLU A 185 7.54 19.98 -12.94
CA GLU A 185 8.52 18.90 -12.96
C GLU A 185 7.89 17.55 -12.60
N ALA A 186 7.05 17.51 -11.57
CA ALA A 186 6.27 16.32 -11.21
C ALA A 186 5.39 15.86 -12.40
N THR A 187 4.69 16.80 -13.02
CA THR A 187 3.88 16.56 -14.23
C THR A 187 4.74 15.98 -15.36
N THR A 188 5.91 16.55 -15.62
CA THR A 188 6.81 16.07 -16.69
C THR A 188 7.25 14.63 -16.45
N ILE A 189 7.63 14.28 -15.22
CA ILE A 189 8.07 12.93 -14.86
C ILE A 189 6.93 11.92 -15.03
N THR A 190 5.73 12.28 -14.58
CA THR A 190 4.55 11.41 -14.72
C THR A 190 4.14 11.26 -16.18
N GLU A 191 4.14 12.33 -16.97
CA GLU A 191 3.87 12.28 -18.41
C GLU A 191 4.92 11.44 -19.17
N GLU A 192 6.19 11.53 -18.79
CA GLU A 192 7.28 10.73 -19.37
C GLU A 192 7.09 9.24 -19.05
N PHE A 193 6.78 8.89 -17.80
CA PHE A 193 6.49 7.52 -17.40
C PHE A 193 5.28 6.95 -18.16
N ILE A 194 4.19 7.71 -18.27
CA ILE A 194 3.01 7.31 -19.04
C ILE A 194 3.35 7.16 -20.53
N GLY A 195 4.23 8.02 -21.05
CA GLY A 195 4.77 7.91 -22.40
C GLY A 195 5.44 6.56 -22.64
N TYR A 196 6.28 6.10 -21.71
CA TYR A 196 6.91 4.78 -21.77
C TYR A 196 5.89 3.64 -21.76
N LEU A 197 4.89 3.71 -20.87
CA LEU A 197 3.82 2.70 -20.83
C LEU A 197 2.99 2.67 -22.11
N LYS A 198 2.67 3.84 -22.68
CA LYS A 198 1.95 3.99 -23.94
C LYS A 198 2.73 3.40 -25.12
N ASP A 199 4.05 3.58 -25.14
CA ASP A 199 4.93 3.10 -26.20
C ASP A 199 5.36 1.63 -26.02
N ALA A 200 4.81 0.92 -25.01
CA ALA A 200 5.18 -0.44 -24.63
C ALA A 200 6.69 -0.59 -24.28
N ASP A 201 7.33 0.48 -23.79
CA ASP A 201 8.75 0.52 -23.43
C ASP A 201 8.94 0.27 -21.92
N LEU A 202 8.85 -1.00 -21.51
CA LEU A 202 9.02 -1.40 -20.11
C LEU A 202 10.45 -1.17 -19.58
N GLU A 203 11.47 -1.17 -20.44
CA GLU A 203 12.87 -0.92 -20.04
C GLU A 203 13.03 0.54 -19.59
N SER A 204 12.55 1.48 -20.40
CA SER A 204 12.58 2.90 -20.05
C SER A 204 11.68 3.20 -18.84
N ALA A 205 10.49 2.58 -18.77
CA ALA A 205 9.59 2.71 -17.62
C ALA A 205 10.27 2.23 -16.32
N SER A 206 10.94 1.08 -16.36
CA SER A 206 11.67 0.52 -15.21
C SER A 206 12.80 1.44 -14.74
N SER A 207 13.49 2.12 -15.66
CA SER A 207 14.62 3.00 -15.31
C SER A 207 14.26 4.21 -14.45
N VAL A 208 12.99 4.63 -14.47
CA VAL A 208 12.46 5.75 -13.66
C VAL A 208 11.56 5.27 -12.53
N TYR A 209 11.25 3.97 -12.45
CA TYR A 209 10.36 3.40 -11.44
C TYR A 209 11.08 3.22 -10.10
N THR A 210 10.41 3.55 -9.00
CA THR A 210 10.95 3.40 -7.65
C THR A 210 10.81 1.96 -7.20
N ASP A 211 11.90 1.36 -6.72
CA ASP A 211 11.93 0.00 -6.16
C ASP A 211 11.18 -1.02 -7.04
N PRO A 212 11.68 -1.32 -8.24
CA PRO A 212 11.00 -2.21 -9.17
C PRO A 212 10.80 -3.63 -8.62
N ALA A 213 11.51 -4.01 -7.55
CA ALA A 213 11.57 -5.36 -7.02
C ALA A 213 10.17 -5.98 -6.82
N GLY A 214 9.96 -7.17 -7.38
CA GLY A 214 8.69 -7.90 -7.27
C GLY A 214 7.54 -7.35 -8.12
N THR A 215 7.77 -6.31 -8.94
CA THR A 215 6.80 -5.81 -9.92
C THR A 215 7.17 -6.26 -11.34
N ILE A 216 6.31 -6.00 -12.33
CA ILE A 216 6.66 -6.26 -13.74
C ILE A 216 7.87 -5.45 -14.21
N PHE A 217 8.24 -4.37 -13.52
CA PHE A 217 9.41 -3.55 -13.85
C PHE A 217 10.72 -4.16 -13.32
N ASP A 218 10.68 -5.23 -12.54
CA ASP A 218 11.86 -5.96 -12.06
C ASP A 218 12.46 -6.83 -13.18
N GLN A 219 13.68 -6.51 -13.60
CA GLN A 219 14.39 -7.28 -14.63
C GLN A 219 14.61 -8.74 -14.21
N ASP A 220 14.94 -8.98 -12.93
CA ASP A 220 15.18 -10.34 -12.46
C ASP A 220 13.88 -11.15 -12.50
N LEU A 221 12.74 -10.52 -12.24
CA LEU A 221 11.43 -11.15 -12.37
C LEU A 221 11.09 -11.40 -13.84
N GLN A 222 11.26 -10.40 -14.72
CA GLN A 222 11.04 -10.55 -16.17
C GLN A 222 11.84 -11.71 -16.76
N ASP A 223 13.10 -11.87 -16.34
CA ASP A 223 13.98 -12.95 -16.79
C ASP A 223 13.53 -14.35 -16.30
N THR A 224 12.71 -14.41 -15.25
CA THR A 224 12.12 -15.67 -14.73
C THR A 224 10.75 -15.99 -15.29
N LEU A 225 10.10 -15.03 -15.96
CA LEU A 225 8.78 -15.17 -16.53
C LEU A 225 8.85 -15.86 -17.92
N PRO A 226 7.77 -16.53 -18.37
CA PRO A 226 7.72 -17.13 -19.70
C PRO A 226 8.04 -16.15 -20.83
N GLU A 227 8.66 -16.65 -21.92
CA GLU A 227 8.98 -15.84 -23.10
C GLU A 227 7.70 -15.22 -23.69
N GLY A 228 7.69 -13.90 -23.93
CA GLY A 228 6.53 -13.17 -24.45
C GLY A 228 5.56 -12.63 -23.38
N PHE A 229 5.73 -13.03 -22.11
CA PHE A 229 4.90 -12.50 -21.03
C PHE A 229 5.10 -10.99 -20.82
N PRO A 230 6.34 -10.44 -20.71
CA PRO A 230 6.54 -9.00 -20.59
C PRO A 230 5.96 -8.21 -21.77
N ASP A 231 6.06 -8.75 -22.99
CA ASP A 231 5.48 -8.14 -24.20
C ASP A 231 3.95 -8.02 -24.09
N SER A 232 3.29 -9.05 -23.53
CA SER A 232 1.84 -9.05 -23.34
C SER A 232 1.37 -8.02 -22.31
N VAL A 233 2.15 -7.83 -21.23
CA VAL A 233 1.89 -6.74 -20.27
C VAL A 233 2.12 -5.37 -20.89
N ALA A 234 3.21 -5.21 -21.65
CA ALA A 234 3.54 -3.97 -22.34
C ALA A 234 2.45 -3.58 -23.35
N ASP A 235 1.93 -4.56 -24.08
CA ASP A 235 0.81 -4.39 -25.00
C ASP A 235 -0.48 -3.97 -24.29
N LEU A 236 -0.80 -4.55 -23.11
CA LEU A 236 -1.94 -4.12 -22.31
C LEU A 236 -1.78 -2.67 -21.86
N TYR A 237 -0.61 -2.29 -21.33
CA TYR A 237 -0.33 -0.90 -20.95
C TYR A 237 -0.44 0.05 -22.13
N SER A 238 0.09 -0.33 -23.30
CA SER A 238 -0.08 0.46 -24.51
C SER A 238 -1.55 0.63 -24.87
N ALA A 239 -2.34 -0.45 -24.87
CA ALA A 239 -3.77 -0.41 -25.18
C ALA A 239 -4.55 0.50 -24.22
N VAL A 240 -4.23 0.42 -22.92
CA VAL A 240 -4.79 1.28 -21.89
C VAL A 240 -4.40 2.73 -22.18
N PHE A 241 -3.11 3.10 -22.10
CA PHE A 241 -2.65 4.50 -22.12
C PHE A 241 -2.68 5.18 -23.50
N SER A 242 -3.01 4.48 -24.59
CA SER A 242 -3.03 5.04 -25.95
C SER A 242 -4.06 6.14 -26.16
N ASP A 243 -5.26 5.98 -25.60
CA ASP A 243 -6.45 6.81 -25.89
C ASP A 243 -6.89 7.71 -24.71
N TYR A 244 -5.98 8.02 -23.80
CA TYR A 244 -6.27 8.72 -22.55
C TYR A 244 -6.43 10.25 -22.71
N ASP A 245 -7.49 10.78 -22.08
CA ASP A 245 -7.68 12.21 -21.80
C ASP A 245 -7.80 12.38 -20.27
N TYR A 246 -6.89 13.15 -19.67
CA TYR A 246 -6.80 13.31 -18.22
C TYR A 246 -6.39 14.71 -17.80
N GLU A 247 -6.79 15.06 -16.58
CA GLU A 247 -6.28 16.20 -15.85
C GLU A 247 -5.29 15.72 -14.78
N ILE A 248 -4.17 16.44 -14.63
CA ILE A 248 -3.17 16.18 -13.59
C ILE A 248 -3.37 17.15 -12.42
N THR A 249 -3.34 16.61 -11.21
CA THR A 249 -3.24 17.37 -9.98
C THR A 249 -2.01 16.95 -9.19
N VAL A 250 -1.31 17.90 -8.55
CA VAL A 250 -0.07 17.65 -7.79
C VAL A 250 -0.22 18.17 -6.37
N CYS A 251 -0.08 17.27 -5.41
CA CYS A 251 -0.18 17.55 -3.98
C CYS A 251 1.16 17.24 -3.29
N ALA A 252 1.52 18.04 -2.28
CA ALA A 252 2.66 17.73 -1.42
C ALA A 252 2.33 16.49 -0.58
N LEU A 253 3.27 15.55 -0.46
CA LEU A 253 3.17 14.44 0.49
C LEU A 253 4.12 14.69 1.67
N ASP A 254 5.40 14.92 1.36
CA ASP A 254 6.44 15.27 2.32
C ASP A 254 7.58 16.08 1.66
N ASP A 255 8.70 16.24 2.36
CA ASP A 255 9.87 16.99 1.87
C ASP A 255 10.71 16.25 0.82
N THR A 256 10.40 14.97 0.57
CA THR A 256 11.07 14.10 -0.41
C THR A 256 10.14 13.60 -1.52
N SER A 257 8.82 13.76 -1.38
CA SER A 257 7.85 13.23 -2.34
C SER A 257 6.63 14.11 -2.57
N VAL A 258 6.04 13.94 -3.75
CA VAL A 258 4.77 14.56 -4.15
C VAL A 258 3.83 13.47 -4.69
N GLN A 259 2.53 13.63 -4.41
CA GLN A 259 1.49 12.80 -5.01
C GLN A 259 0.99 13.49 -6.28
N VAL A 260 1.00 12.74 -7.38
CA VAL A 260 0.46 13.16 -8.68
C VAL A 260 -0.76 12.31 -8.98
N THR A 261 -1.93 12.94 -9.07
CA THR A 261 -3.18 12.24 -9.37
C THR A 261 -3.65 12.59 -10.77
N LEU A 262 -3.89 11.56 -11.58
CA LEU A 262 -4.51 11.64 -12.89
C LEU A 262 -5.97 11.26 -12.75
N SER A 263 -6.85 12.14 -13.20
CA SER A 263 -8.28 11.87 -13.28
C SER A 263 -8.80 12.16 -14.68
N GLY A 264 -9.56 11.22 -15.25
CA GLY A 264 -10.03 11.36 -16.62
C GLY A 264 -10.84 10.17 -17.10
N THR A 265 -10.77 9.90 -18.40
CA THR A 265 -11.39 8.73 -19.04
C THR A 265 -10.38 7.80 -19.69
N ALA A 266 -10.59 6.50 -19.50
CA ALA A 266 -9.71 5.42 -19.92
C ALA A 266 -10.50 4.17 -20.32
N PRO A 267 -9.95 3.21 -21.08
CA PRO A 267 -10.48 1.86 -21.13
C PRO A 267 -10.69 1.29 -19.72
N ASP A 268 -11.88 0.77 -19.45
CA ASP A 268 -12.26 0.28 -18.12
C ASP A 268 -11.69 -1.12 -17.88
N VAL A 269 -10.47 -1.19 -17.36
CA VAL A 269 -9.78 -2.47 -17.12
C VAL A 269 -10.50 -3.32 -16.07
N ARG A 270 -11.11 -2.69 -15.05
CA ARG A 270 -11.89 -3.42 -14.04
C ARG A 270 -13.15 -4.00 -14.68
N GLY A 271 -13.89 -3.20 -15.44
CA GLY A 271 -15.04 -3.67 -16.20
C GLY A 271 -14.68 -4.79 -17.19
N ALA A 272 -13.54 -4.67 -17.87
CA ALA A 272 -13.03 -5.71 -18.77
C ALA A 272 -12.67 -7.01 -18.02
N SER A 273 -12.05 -6.91 -16.85
CA SER A 273 -11.74 -8.04 -15.98
C SER A 273 -13.02 -8.75 -15.50
N GLU A 274 -14.03 -7.99 -15.06
CA GLU A 274 -15.32 -8.53 -14.64
C GLU A 274 -16.07 -9.17 -15.83
N ALA A 275 -16.00 -8.56 -17.02
CA ALA A 275 -16.60 -9.07 -18.24
C ALA A 275 -15.94 -10.39 -18.67
N MET A 276 -14.61 -10.46 -18.67
CA MET A 276 -13.85 -11.66 -18.98
C MET A 276 -14.16 -12.80 -18.00
N ALA A 277 -14.17 -12.52 -16.69
CA ALA A 277 -14.52 -13.50 -15.67
C ALA A 277 -15.95 -14.04 -15.79
N SER A 278 -16.83 -13.25 -16.41
CA SER A 278 -18.23 -13.60 -16.66
C SER A 278 -18.48 -14.19 -18.06
N ASP A 279 -17.45 -14.30 -18.91
CA ASP A 279 -17.53 -14.91 -20.24
C ASP A 279 -17.11 -16.39 -20.16
N PRO A 280 -18.06 -17.35 -20.27
CA PRO A 280 -17.74 -18.76 -20.20
C PRO A 280 -16.81 -19.23 -21.32
N GLU A 281 -16.87 -18.63 -22.51
CA GLU A 281 -15.99 -19.02 -23.63
C GLU A 281 -14.54 -18.61 -23.32
N ALA A 282 -14.33 -17.39 -22.83
CA ALA A 282 -13.03 -16.88 -22.41
C ALA A 282 -12.44 -17.71 -21.25
N MET A 283 -13.23 -17.96 -20.21
CA MET A 283 -12.78 -18.73 -19.05
C MET A 283 -12.48 -20.18 -19.41
N VAL A 284 -13.30 -20.83 -20.25
CA VAL A 284 -13.01 -22.19 -20.75
C VAL A 284 -11.72 -22.24 -21.55
N ALA A 285 -11.44 -21.24 -22.39
CA ALA A 285 -10.19 -21.16 -23.15
C ALA A 285 -8.97 -21.03 -22.21
N ILE A 286 -9.04 -20.14 -21.22
CA ILE A 286 -7.98 -19.94 -20.21
C ILE A 286 -7.72 -21.25 -19.44
N TYR A 287 -8.77 -21.89 -18.91
CA TYR A 287 -8.62 -23.14 -18.16
C TYR A 287 -8.14 -24.30 -19.05
N SER A 288 -8.48 -24.29 -20.34
CA SER A 288 -7.97 -25.28 -21.30
C SER A 288 -6.45 -25.20 -21.41
N ASP A 289 -5.88 -24.00 -21.52
CA ASP A 289 -4.42 -23.81 -21.61
C ASP A 289 -3.71 -24.14 -20.29
N ILE A 290 -4.34 -23.86 -19.15
CA ILE A 290 -3.84 -24.29 -17.83
C ILE A 290 -3.78 -25.82 -17.75
N ILE A 291 -4.87 -26.51 -18.15
CA ILE A 291 -4.94 -27.98 -18.14
C ILE A 291 -3.91 -28.57 -19.09
N LEU A 292 -3.81 -28.07 -20.32
CA LEU A 292 -2.82 -28.54 -21.29
C LEU A 292 -1.39 -28.35 -20.79
N SER A 293 -1.11 -27.25 -20.11
CA SER A 293 0.21 -27.00 -19.52
C SER A 293 0.53 -28.01 -18.43
N ALA A 294 -0.44 -28.28 -17.54
CA ALA A 294 -0.28 -29.28 -16.48
C ALA A 294 -0.10 -30.70 -17.04
N VAL A 295 -0.94 -31.09 -17.99
CA VAL A 295 -0.93 -32.43 -18.61
C VAL A 295 0.36 -32.69 -19.40
N ASN A 296 0.90 -31.67 -20.06
CA ASN A 296 2.15 -31.77 -20.81
C ASN A 296 3.41 -31.53 -19.97
N GLU A 297 3.26 -31.31 -18.67
CA GLU A 297 4.35 -30.94 -17.74
C GLU A 297 5.13 -29.69 -18.22
N THR A 298 4.42 -28.72 -18.81
CA THR A 298 4.99 -27.43 -19.26
C THR A 298 4.58 -26.28 -18.33
N VAL A 299 5.33 -25.19 -18.39
CA VAL A 299 4.99 -23.96 -17.66
C VAL A 299 3.79 -23.31 -18.37
N PHE A 300 2.74 -22.97 -17.61
CA PHE A 300 1.60 -22.21 -18.11
C PHE A 300 2.08 -20.83 -18.57
N ASP A 301 1.66 -20.42 -19.76
CA ASP A 301 1.92 -19.08 -20.30
C ASP A 301 0.79 -18.13 -19.89
N PRO A 302 1.03 -17.20 -18.96
CA PRO A 302 -0.01 -16.30 -18.50
C PRO A 302 -0.31 -15.17 -19.51
N SER A 303 0.40 -15.09 -20.65
CA SER A 303 0.11 -14.14 -21.73
C SER A 303 -1.34 -14.21 -22.21
N ILE A 304 -1.94 -15.41 -22.21
CA ILE A 304 -3.33 -15.62 -22.63
C ILE A 304 -4.33 -14.76 -21.83
N LEU A 305 -4.06 -14.56 -20.54
CA LEU A 305 -4.92 -13.72 -19.68
C LEU A 305 -4.91 -12.27 -20.13
N TYR A 306 -3.76 -11.77 -20.57
CA TYR A 306 -3.60 -10.39 -21.00
C TYR A 306 -4.20 -10.17 -22.38
N ASP A 307 -4.04 -11.13 -23.29
CA ASP A 307 -4.67 -11.08 -24.61
C ASP A 307 -6.19 -11.16 -24.52
N GLU A 308 -6.72 -12.03 -23.64
CA GLU A 308 -8.15 -12.15 -23.43
C GLU A 308 -8.73 -10.89 -22.76
N LEU A 309 -8.03 -10.35 -21.75
CA LEU A 309 -8.40 -9.08 -21.12
C LEU A 309 -8.41 -7.92 -22.13
N LYS A 310 -7.41 -7.84 -23.02
CA LYS A 310 -7.38 -6.86 -24.12
C LYS A 310 -8.58 -7.00 -25.05
N GLY A 311 -9.01 -8.24 -25.34
CA GLY A 311 -10.22 -8.51 -26.11
C GLY A 311 -11.50 -7.95 -25.48
N HIS A 312 -11.51 -7.83 -24.15
CA HIS A 312 -12.62 -7.34 -23.34
C HIS A 312 -12.54 -5.85 -22.98
N LEU A 313 -11.49 -5.14 -23.40
CA LEU A 313 -11.41 -3.67 -23.27
C LEU A 313 -12.43 -3.01 -24.20
N ASP A 314 -13.69 -2.92 -23.76
CA ASP A 314 -14.74 -2.16 -24.42
C ASP A 314 -15.18 -0.96 -23.57
N GLY A 315 -15.49 0.14 -24.24
CA GLY A 315 -15.92 1.38 -23.62
C GLY A 315 -14.82 2.20 -22.94
N SER A 316 -15.24 3.26 -22.26
CA SER A 316 -14.37 4.13 -21.47
C SER A 316 -15.02 4.39 -20.11
N GLY A 317 -14.29 4.15 -19.03
CA GLY A 317 -14.70 4.45 -17.66
C GLY A 317 -14.04 5.73 -17.13
N GLU A 318 -14.61 6.30 -16.08
CA GLU A 318 -13.88 7.25 -15.24
C GLU A 318 -12.75 6.48 -14.54
N PHE A 319 -11.56 7.06 -14.52
CA PHE A 319 -10.42 6.47 -13.83
C PHE A 319 -9.72 7.51 -12.97
N THR A 320 -9.12 7.05 -11.87
CA THR A 320 -8.20 7.87 -11.06
C THR A 320 -6.96 7.07 -10.70
N ILE A 321 -5.80 7.48 -11.23
CA ILE A 321 -4.51 6.84 -10.91
C ILE A 321 -3.68 7.82 -10.09
N GLY A 322 -3.17 7.34 -8.95
CA GLY A 322 -2.22 8.06 -8.12
C GLY A 322 -0.80 7.59 -8.43
N PHE A 323 0.13 8.52 -8.52
CA PHE A 323 1.55 8.29 -8.55
C PHE A 323 2.22 9.02 -7.40
N ILE A 324 3.30 8.45 -6.89
CA ILE A 324 4.20 9.11 -5.95
C ILE A 324 5.49 9.37 -6.70
N VAL A 325 5.87 10.64 -6.81
CA VAL A 325 7.16 11.05 -7.37
C VAL A 325 8.08 11.41 -6.21
N THR A 326 9.19 10.71 -6.10
CA THR A 326 10.16 10.83 -5.00
C THR A 326 11.46 11.42 -5.52
N VAL A 327 12.13 12.22 -4.71
CA VAL A 327 13.46 12.76 -4.95
C VAL A 327 14.41 12.34 -3.85
N ASP A 328 15.49 11.67 -4.22
CA ASP A 328 16.51 11.22 -3.27
C ASP A 328 17.51 12.33 -2.92
N GLU A 329 18.45 12.03 -2.01
CA GLU A 329 19.48 12.98 -1.56
C GLU A 329 20.42 13.45 -2.68
N ASP A 330 20.58 12.64 -3.73
CA ASP A 330 21.40 12.95 -4.90
C ASP A 330 20.62 13.74 -5.96
N GLY A 331 19.31 13.96 -5.75
CA GLY A 331 18.41 14.64 -6.65
C GLY A 331 17.89 13.76 -7.80
N ASN A 332 18.10 12.44 -7.73
CA ASN A 332 17.49 11.50 -8.65
C ASN A 332 15.99 11.42 -8.36
N LYS A 333 15.20 11.26 -9.42
CA LYS A 333 13.75 11.28 -9.33
C LYS A 333 13.22 9.95 -9.80
N THR A 334 12.32 9.40 -9.01
CA THR A 334 11.69 8.12 -9.30
C THR A 334 10.18 8.25 -9.14
N ILE A 335 9.43 7.38 -9.79
CA ILE A 335 7.98 7.35 -9.75
C ILE A 335 7.49 5.97 -9.30
N ALA A 336 6.41 5.90 -8.54
CA ALA A 336 5.74 4.65 -8.20
C ALA A 336 4.23 4.84 -8.27
N PHE A 337 3.49 3.75 -8.45
CA PHE A 337 2.04 3.80 -8.26
C PHE A 337 1.69 4.00 -6.78
N ASP A 338 0.65 4.78 -6.53
CA ASP A 338 0.04 4.88 -5.22
C ASP A 338 -0.79 3.62 -4.96
N ASN A 339 -0.41 2.85 -3.93
CA ASN A 339 -1.01 1.58 -3.55
C ASN A 339 -2.50 1.69 -3.18
N GLU A 340 -3.00 2.90 -2.88
CA GLU A 340 -4.41 3.15 -2.57
C GLU A 340 -5.24 3.57 -3.80
N SER A 341 -4.61 3.78 -4.96
CA SER A 341 -5.29 4.24 -6.18
C SER A 341 -5.76 3.10 -7.08
N ASP A 342 -6.71 3.37 -7.99
CA ASP A 342 -7.13 2.41 -9.03
C ASP A 342 -5.96 1.99 -9.94
N GLY A 343 -4.83 2.69 -9.90
CA GLY A 343 -3.58 2.28 -10.55
C GLY A 343 -3.03 0.95 -10.04
N ALA A 344 -3.31 0.60 -8.79
CA ALA A 344 -3.01 -0.73 -8.27
C ALA A 344 -3.80 -1.83 -9.00
N ALA A 345 -4.97 -1.55 -9.57
CA ALA A 345 -5.72 -2.52 -10.38
C ALA A 345 -5.09 -2.74 -11.77
N LEU A 346 -4.37 -1.76 -12.33
CA LEU A 346 -3.55 -1.95 -13.54
C LEU A 346 -2.28 -2.76 -13.26
N LEU A 347 -1.78 -2.71 -12.03
CA LEU A 347 -0.64 -3.50 -11.56
C LEU A 347 -1.04 -4.87 -11.01
N ASN A 348 -2.27 -5.02 -10.52
CA ASN A 348 -2.80 -6.29 -10.04
C ASN A 348 -2.89 -7.21 -11.25
N ARG A 349 -2.09 -8.26 -11.17
CA ARG A 349 -1.99 -9.26 -12.20
C ARG A 349 -3.40 -9.84 -12.45
N PRO A 350 -3.83 -9.98 -13.72
CA PRO A 350 -5.06 -10.68 -14.08
C PRO A 350 -5.12 -12.13 -13.60
N ASP A 351 -4.01 -12.69 -13.09
CA ASP A 351 -3.96 -14.02 -12.49
C ASP A 351 -4.84 -14.14 -11.23
N SER A 352 -5.14 -13.03 -10.53
CA SER A 352 -6.08 -13.03 -9.40
C SER A 352 -7.47 -13.54 -9.79
N ILE A 353 -7.88 -13.32 -11.04
CA ILE A 353 -9.18 -13.76 -11.59
C ILE A 353 -9.32 -15.28 -11.54
N ILE A 354 -8.21 -16.00 -11.75
CA ILE A 354 -8.17 -17.47 -11.66
C ILE A 354 -8.40 -17.93 -10.21
N TYR A 355 -7.89 -17.18 -9.22
CA TYR A 355 -7.98 -17.55 -7.80
C TYR A 355 -9.27 -17.07 -7.11
N GLU A 356 -9.87 -15.99 -7.60
CA GLU A 356 -11.06 -15.36 -7.00
C GLU A 356 -12.38 -15.95 -7.54
N THR A 357 -12.37 -16.54 -8.73
CA THR A 357 -13.54 -17.19 -9.33
C THR A 357 -13.61 -18.65 -8.86
N ASP A 358 -14.81 -19.15 -8.51
CA ASP A 358 -15.03 -20.58 -8.30
C ASP A 358 -14.86 -21.32 -9.65
N GLY A 359 -13.61 -21.67 -9.97
CA GLY A 359 -13.20 -22.22 -11.26
C GLY A 359 -13.69 -23.63 -11.53
N SER A 360 -14.37 -24.28 -10.57
CA SER A 360 -14.73 -25.70 -10.64
C SER A 360 -15.63 -26.03 -11.84
N GLU A 361 -16.54 -25.14 -12.20
CA GLU A 361 -17.41 -25.31 -13.37
C GLU A 361 -16.64 -25.15 -14.71
N TYR A 362 -15.70 -24.20 -14.77
CA TYR A 362 -14.91 -23.95 -15.98
C TYR A 362 -13.83 -25.00 -16.21
N ILE A 363 -13.24 -25.55 -15.15
CA ILE A 363 -12.27 -26.65 -15.24
C ILE A 363 -12.92 -27.88 -15.88
N SER A 364 -14.13 -28.23 -15.44
CA SER A 364 -14.87 -29.39 -15.98
C SER A 364 -15.23 -29.17 -17.45
N ALA A 365 -15.71 -27.98 -17.81
CA ALA A 365 -16.04 -27.63 -19.19
C ALA A 365 -14.80 -27.58 -20.09
N ALA A 366 -13.67 -27.05 -19.62
CA ALA A 366 -12.41 -27.00 -20.34
C ALA A 366 -11.81 -28.39 -20.56
N ALA A 367 -11.81 -29.25 -19.54
CA ALA A 367 -11.35 -30.63 -19.68
C ALA A 367 -12.19 -31.39 -20.72
N LEU A 368 -13.51 -31.20 -20.71
CA LEU A 368 -14.39 -31.83 -21.69
C LEU A 368 -14.11 -31.33 -23.11
N HIS A 369 -13.91 -30.02 -23.28
CA HIS A 369 -13.55 -29.42 -24.56
C HIS A 369 -12.27 -30.04 -25.14
N LEU A 370 -11.22 -30.17 -24.32
CA LEU A 370 -9.94 -30.76 -24.70
C LEU A 370 -10.02 -32.28 -24.96
N LEU A 371 -10.99 -32.97 -24.35
CA LEU A 371 -11.25 -34.38 -24.63
C LEU A 371 -11.93 -34.52 -25.99
N GLU A 372 -12.93 -33.68 -26.27
CA GLU A 372 -13.68 -33.68 -27.53
C GLU A 372 -12.81 -33.29 -28.74
N ASP A 373 -11.86 -32.38 -28.56
CA ASP A 373 -10.93 -31.97 -29.62
C ASP A 373 -9.72 -32.93 -29.79
N GLY A 374 -9.56 -33.86 -28.85
CA GLY A 374 -8.50 -34.88 -28.84
C GLY A 374 -7.13 -34.40 -28.38
N SER A 375 -7.05 -33.24 -27.72
CA SER A 375 -5.82 -32.68 -27.14
C SER A 375 -5.42 -33.37 -25.84
N ILE A 376 -6.37 -33.95 -25.10
CA ILE A 376 -6.10 -34.84 -23.97
C ILE A 376 -6.78 -36.21 -24.14
N THR A 377 -6.28 -37.21 -23.42
CA THR A 377 -6.85 -38.56 -23.38
C THR A 377 -7.93 -38.70 -22.30
N GLU A 378 -8.78 -39.72 -22.40
CA GLU A 378 -9.79 -40.04 -21.36
C GLU A 378 -9.18 -40.22 -19.96
N ALA A 379 -7.98 -40.82 -19.88
CA ALA A 379 -7.26 -40.96 -18.61
C ALA A 379 -6.82 -39.59 -18.05
N GLN A 380 -6.26 -38.72 -18.89
CA GLN A 380 -5.86 -37.37 -18.49
C GLN A 380 -7.06 -36.48 -18.12
N TYR A 381 -8.19 -36.66 -18.82
CA TYR A 381 -9.46 -36.02 -18.45
C TYR A 381 -9.88 -36.45 -17.04
N SER A 382 -9.89 -37.76 -16.77
CA SER A 382 -10.26 -38.31 -15.46
C SER A 382 -9.32 -37.84 -14.34
N ASP A 383 -8.01 -37.80 -14.59
CA ASP A 383 -7.01 -37.26 -13.66
C ASP A 383 -7.29 -35.78 -13.33
N VAL A 384 -7.63 -34.96 -14.33
CA VAL A 384 -7.91 -33.53 -14.16
C VAL A 384 -9.21 -33.32 -13.40
N THR A 385 -10.31 -33.98 -13.79
CA THR A 385 -11.63 -33.78 -13.16
C THR A 385 -11.78 -34.50 -11.82
N GLY A 386 -11.06 -35.61 -11.61
CA GLY A 386 -11.10 -36.41 -10.38
C GLY A 386 -10.50 -35.71 -9.16
N ILE A 387 -9.62 -34.72 -9.36
CA ILE A 387 -9.07 -33.88 -8.28
C ILE A 387 -10.11 -32.88 -7.74
N PHE A 388 -11.14 -32.54 -8.52
CA PHE A 388 -12.13 -31.50 -8.18
C PHE A 388 -13.49 -32.04 -7.73
N SER A 389 -13.62 -33.35 -7.49
CA SER A 389 -14.85 -33.93 -6.92
C SER A 389 -15.08 -33.41 -5.49
N GLN A 390 -16.20 -32.71 -5.29
CA GLN A 390 -16.51 -31.93 -4.10
C GLN A 390 -16.69 -32.77 -2.83
N SER A 391 -16.15 -32.28 -1.72
CA SER A 391 -16.56 -32.61 -0.35
C SER A 391 -17.85 -31.86 -0.04
N THR A 392 -18.98 -32.55 0.14
CA THR A 392 -20.22 -31.93 0.62
C THR A 392 -20.29 -31.96 2.16
N GLU A 393 -20.71 -30.84 2.75
CA GLU A 393 -20.63 -30.44 4.17
C GLU A 393 -21.40 -31.30 5.21
N ASP A 394 -21.78 -32.54 4.93
CA ASP A 394 -22.71 -33.30 5.80
C ASP A 394 -22.08 -34.22 6.86
N GLY A 395 -20.78 -34.05 7.15
CA GLY A 395 -20.09 -34.80 8.21
C GLY A 395 -19.95 -36.31 7.95
N ILE A 396 -20.34 -36.79 6.76
CA ILE A 396 -20.10 -38.16 6.28
C ILE A 396 -18.71 -38.19 5.66
N ALA A 397 -17.82 -39.03 6.19
CA ALA A 397 -16.54 -39.28 5.55
C ALA A 397 -16.72 -40.37 4.50
N VAL A 398 -16.34 -40.10 3.26
CA VAL A 398 -16.37 -41.07 2.17
C VAL A 398 -14.96 -41.35 1.70
N THR A 399 -14.60 -42.62 1.62
CA THR A 399 -13.40 -43.07 0.93
C THR A 399 -13.80 -43.94 -0.24
N TYR A 400 -13.37 -43.56 -1.43
CA TYR A 400 -13.69 -44.22 -2.68
C TYR A 400 -12.43 -44.86 -3.27
N THR A 401 -12.57 -46.05 -3.82
CA THR A 401 -11.53 -46.71 -4.62
C THR A 401 -12.20 -47.29 -5.86
N GLY A 402 -12.05 -46.60 -6.99
CA GLY A 402 -12.37 -47.13 -8.31
C GLY A 402 -11.37 -48.20 -8.72
N SER A 403 -11.83 -49.22 -9.43
CA SER A 403 -10.93 -50.23 -10.02
C SER A 403 -10.28 -49.75 -11.32
N ASP A 404 -10.89 -48.77 -12.00
CA ASP A 404 -10.40 -48.07 -13.19
C ASP A 404 -11.03 -46.65 -13.25
N ASP A 405 -10.33 -45.69 -13.87
CA ASP A 405 -10.64 -44.24 -13.93
C ASP A 405 -11.90 -43.86 -14.76
N LEU A 406 -12.80 -44.83 -15.02
CA LEU A 406 -13.95 -44.74 -15.93
C LEU A 406 -15.30 -44.59 -15.21
N TYR A 407 -15.30 -44.25 -13.93
CA TYR A 407 -16.51 -44.15 -13.12
C TYR A 407 -16.49 -42.92 -12.21
N GLU A 408 -17.55 -42.12 -12.24
CA GLU A 408 -17.75 -41.04 -11.28
C GLU A 408 -18.64 -41.53 -10.14
N PHE A 409 -18.32 -41.11 -8.92
CA PHE A 409 -19.08 -41.45 -7.73
C PHE A 409 -19.56 -40.19 -7.04
N ALA A 410 -20.88 -40.06 -6.85
CA ALA A 410 -21.48 -38.99 -6.08
C ALA A 410 -22.52 -39.56 -5.10
N TYR A 411 -22.80 -38.82 -4.04
CA TYR A 411 -23.83 -39.21 -3.07
C TYR A 411 -24.59 -37.99 -2.55
N GLU A 412 -25.83 -38.23 -2.13
CA GLU A 412 -26.68 -37.26 -1.48
C GLU A 412 -27.37 -37.92 -0.28
N ARG A 413 -27.34 -37.28 0.89
CA ARG A 413 -28.11 -37.74 2.05
C ARG A 413 -29.54 -37.22 1.94
N ASN A 414 -30.53 -38.08 2.17
CA ASN A 414 -31.93 -37.69 2.28
C ASN A 414 -32.59 -38.27 3.54
N GLU A 415 -33.87 -37.97 3.76
CA GLU A 415 -34.64 -38.41 4.94
C GLU A 415 -34.73 -39.93 5.10
N THR A 416 -34.44 -40.70 4.05
CA THR A 416 -34.58 -42.16 3.98
C THR A 416 -33.25 -42.92 3.87
N GLY A 417 -32.12 -42.21 3.83
CA GLY A 417 -30.79 -42.80 3.75
C GLY A 417 -29.82 -42.04 2.85
N ILE A 418 -28.93 -42.77 2.17
CA ILE A 418 -27.93 -42.20 1.26
C ILE A 418 -28.29 -42.61 -0.17
N LEU A 419 -28.63 -41.63 -1.01
CA LEU A 419 -28.72 -41.82 -2.45
C LEU A 419 -27.30 -41.84 -3.02
N VAL A 420 -26.97 -42.89 -3.75
CA VAL A 420 -25.67 -43.05 -4.41
C VAL A 420 -25.88 -42.96 -5.91
N ARG A 421 -25.12 -42.10 -6.56
CA ARG A 421 -24.98 -42.01 -8.00
C ARG A 421 -23.63 -42.59 -8.40
N VAL A 422 -23.65 -43.53 -9.33
CA VAL A 422 -22.45 -44.02 -10.01
C VAL A 422 -22.62 -43.72 -11.48
N SER A 423 -21.87 -42.75 -12.00
CA SER A 423 -21.86 -42.45 -13.43
C SER A 423 -20.85 -43.35 -14.12
N THR A 424 -21.27 -44.03 -15.17
CA THR A 424 -20.44 -44.98 -15.91
C THR A 424 -20.02 -44.37 -17.25
N TRP A 425 -18.74 -44.15 -17.49
CA TRP A 425 -18.27 -43.60 -18.77
C TRP A 425 -18.11 -44.68 -19.88
N GLY A 426 -18.73 -45.85 -19.67
CA GLY A 426 -18.64 -47.04 -20.54
C GLY A 426 -19.70 -47.14 -21.65
N PHE A 427 -20.55 -46.12 -21.85
CA PHE A 427 -21.65 -46.11 -22.82
C PHE A 427 -22.59 -47.33 -22.70
N TYR A 428 -23.26 -47.48 -21.55
CA TYR A 428 -24.21 -48.57 -21.33
C TYR A 428 -25.62 -48.18 -21.81
N GLU A 429 -26.40 -49.15 -22.31
CA GLU A 429 -27.77 -48.88 -22.76
C GLU A 429 -28.72 -48.64 -21.58
N GLU A 430 -29.74 -47.78 -21.77
CA GLU A 430 -30.84 -47.62 -20.81
C GLU A 430 -31.43 -48.99 -20.41
N GLY A 431 -31.64 -49.19 -19.11
CA GLY A 431 -32.12 -50.46 -18.57
C GLY A 431 -31.04 -51.52 -18.33
N THR A 432 -29.75 -51.21 -18.55
CA THR A 432 -28.64 -52.07 -18.08
C THR A 432 -28.66 -52.13 -16.56
N GLU A 433 -28.63 -53.35 -16.01
CA GLU A 433 -28.62 -53.62 -14.57
C GLU A 433 -27.24 -54.10 -14.10
N PHE A 434 -26.82 -53.58 -12.96
CA PHE A 434 -25.57 -53.89 -12.29
C PHE A 434 -25.87 -54.43 -10.90
N SER A 435 -25.15 -55.49 -10.51
CA SER A 435 -25.25 -56.00 -9.14
C SER A 435 -24.40 -55.18 -8.19
N TYR A 436 -24.88 -54.99 -6.96
CA TYR A 436 -24.07 -54.42 -5.89
C TYR A 436 -24.21 -55.23 -4.60
N ASP A 437 -23.14 -55.23 -3.82
CA ASP A 437 -23.09 -55.69 -2.44
C ASP A 437 -22.95 -54.48 -1.51
N LEU A 438 -23.75 -54.45 -0.46
CA LEU A 438 -23.68 -53.46 0.60
C LEU A 438 -23.39 -54.18 1.92
N LEU A 439 -22.18 -53.99 2.44
CA LEU A 439 -21.80 -54.44 3.77
C LEU A 439 -22.10 -53.33 4.78
N ARG A 440 -22.93 -53.63 5.77
CA ARG A 440 -23.34 -52.72 6.85
C ARG A 440 -22.64 -53.14 8.13
N GLU A 441 -21.79 -52.28 8.67
CA GLU A 441 -21.06 -52.48 9.92
C GLU A 441 -21.45 -51.38 10.91
N GLN A 442 -22.52 -51.65 11.66
CA GLN A 442 -23.03 -50.77 12.72
C GLN A 442 -22.40 -51.12 14.07
N GLU A 443 -22.12 -50.12 14.89
CA GLU A 443 -21.50 -50.31 16.19
C GLU A 443 -22.46 -51.08 17.12
N GLY A 444 -22.08 -52.32 17.50
CA GLY A 444 -22.90 -53.17 18.39
C GLY A 444 -23.87 -54.11 17.68
N ALA A 445 -23.93 -54.09 16.35
CA ALA A 445 -24.64 -55.08 15.54
C ALA A 445 -23.66 -56.06 14.87
N GLU A 446 -24.14 -57.26 14.50
CA GLU A 446 -23.38 -58.16 13.63
C GLU A 446 -23.39 -57.61 12.19
N PRO A 447 -22.26 -57.66 11.45
CA PRO A 447 -22.21 -57.20 10.07
C PRO A 447 -23.27 -57.85 9.19
N GLU A 448 -23.97 -57.04 8.40
CA GLU A 448 -25.00 -57.48 7.47
C GLU A 448 -24.56 -57.25 6.03
N LEU A 449 -24.64 -58.28 5.19
CA LEU A 449 -24.43 -58.17 3.75
C LEU A 449 -25.78 -58.15 3.03
N VAL A 450 -26.04 -57.07 2.30
CA VAL A 450 -27.25 -56.88 1.50
C VAL A 450 -26.86 -56.83 0.03
N ASN A 451 -27.49 -57.66 -0.80
CA ASN A 451 -27.22 -57.71 -2.23
C ASN A 451 -28.41 -57.08 -2.98
N GLY A 452 -28.11 -56.28 -4.00
CA GLY A 452 -29.12 -55.63 -4.81
C GLY A 452 -28.71 -55.47 -6.27
N THR A 453 -29.61 -54.85 -7.03
CA THR A 453 -29.39 -54.49 -8.43
C THR A 453 -29.78 -53.04 -8.65
N ALA A 454 -28.95 -52.28 -9.35
CA ALA A 454 -29.21 -50.90 -9.77
C ALA A 454 -29.21 -50.84 -11.29
N GLY A 455 -30.16 -50.11 -11.87
CA GLY A 455 -30.28 -49.96 -13.32
C GLY A 455 -30.09 -48.53 -13.78
N ILE A 456 -29.66 -48.36 -15.03
CA ILE A 456 -29.67 -47.04 -15.70
C ILE A 456 -31.13 -46.69 -16.03
N PRO A 457 -31.69 -45.62 -15.45
CA PRO A 457 -33.10 -45.26 -15.65
C PRO A 457 -33.37 -44.76 -17.08
N GLU A 458 -34.61 -44.93 -17.56
CA GLU A 458 -35.03 -44.40 -18.87
C GLU A 458 -34.81 -42.87 -18.93
N GLY A 459 -34.11 -42.40 -19.97
CA GLY A 459 -33.80 -40.99 -20.17
C GLY A 459 -32.52 -40.48 -19.48
N SER A 460 -31.77 -41.34 -18.79
CA SER A 460 -30.40 -41.05 -18.34
C SER A 460 -29.40 -41.74 -19.25
N SER A 461 -28.33 -41.06 -19.66
CA SER A 461 -27.39 -41.66 -20.60
C SER A 461 -26.45 -42.65 -19.92
N ASP A 462 -26.04 -42.41 -18.67
CA ASP A 462 -24.90 -43.14 -18.08
C ASP A 462 -24.91 -43.21 -16.54
N ASP A 463 -25.95 -42.67 -15.88
CA ASP A 463 -26.01 -42.64 -14.41
C ASP A 463 -26.78 -43.82 -13.84
N MET A 464 -26.16 -44.56 -12.93
CA MET A 464 -26.82 -45.54 -12.08
C MET A 464 -27.16 -44.91 -10.73
N PHE A 465 -28.37 -45.19 -10.24
CA PHE A 465 -28.82 -44.72 -8.94
C PHE A 465 -29.26 -45.89 -8.06
N PHE A 466 -28.81 -45.89 -6.82
CA PHE A 466 -29.34 -46.77 -5.77
C PHE A 466 -29.34 -46.07 -4.42
N THR A 467 -30.28 -46.45 -3.57
CA THR A 467 -30.42 -45.86 -2.24
C THR A 467 -30.00 -46.87 -1.19
N ILE A 468 -29.05 -46.47 -0.34
CA ILE A 468 -28.76 -47.14 0.92
C ILE A 468 -29.86 -46.71 1.90
N GLU A 469 -30.90 -47.53 2.04
CA GLU A 469 -31.98 -47.26 3.00
C GLU A 469 -31.46 -47.41 4.44
N LEU A 470 -31.61 -46.36 5.23
CA LEU A 470 -31.23 -46.29 6.64
C LEU A 470 -32.43 -45.82 7.48
N THR A 471 -32.63 -46.43 8.65
CA THR A 471 -33.61 -45.92 9.62
C THR A 471 -33.04 -44.73 10.41
N GLU A 472 -33.91 -43.92 11.01
CA GLU A 472 -33.49 -42.82 11.89
C GLU A 472 -32.56 -43.28 13.03
N GLU A 473 -32.81 -44.48 13.58
CA GLU A 473 -31.97 -45.12 14.61
C GLU A 473 -30.56 -45.44 14.06
N GLN A 474 -30.47 -45.99 12.86
CA GLN A 474 -29.20 -46.34 12.21
C GLN A 474 -28.37 -45.11 11.81
N ILE A 475 -29.05 -44.01 11.51
CA ILE A 475 -28.42 -42.72 11.25
C ILE A 475 -27.84 -42.15 12.56
N ALA A 476 -28.57 -42.26 13.67
CA ALA A 476 -28.14 -41.73 14.97
C ALA A 476 -27.00 -42.54 15.61
N GLU A 477 -27.03 -43.87 15.48
CA GLU A 477 -26.00 -44.78 16.02
C GLU A 477 -24.67 -44.68 15.25
N GLY A 478 -24.70 -44.22 14.00
CA GLY A 478 -23.53 -44.17 13.13
C GLY A 478 -23.11 -45.57 12.65
N GLY A 479 -22.07 -45.62 11.82
CA GLY A 479 -21.57 -46.89 11.30
C GLY A 479 -20.76 -46.75 10.02
N THR A 480 -20.18 -47.88 9.58
CA THR A 480 -19.46 -47.98 8.32
C THR A 480 -20.28 -48.79 7.32
N TYR A 481 -20.43 -48.26 6.11
CA TYR A 481 -21.19 -48.87 5.03
C TYR A 481 -20.27 -49.00 3.82
N THR A 482 -19.98 -50.23 3.43
CA THR A 482 -19.14 -50.49 2.25
C THR A 482 -20.03 -50.94 1.10
N VAL A 483 -20.05 -50.16 0.02
CA VAL A 483 -20.72 -50.51 -1.22
C VAL A 483 -19.70 -51.01 -2.22
N THR A 484 -19.97 -52.18 -2.79
CA THR A 484 -19.23 -52.74 -3.92
C THR A 484 -20.18 -52.94 -5.09
N VAL A 485 -20.00 -52.19 -6.18
CA VAL A 485 -20.76 -52.36 -7.42
C VAL A 485 -19.95 -53.22 -8.38
N TYR A 486 -20.59 -54.16 -9.04
CA TYR A 486 -19.97 -55.07 -10.00
C TYR A 486 -20.45 -54.81 -11.42
N GLU A 487 -19.63 -55.19 -12.39
CA GLU A 487 -19.97 -55.20 -13.81
C GLU A 487 -21.07 -56.24 -14.09
N GLN A 488 -21.64 -56.21 -15.29
CA GLN A 488 -22.69 -57.15 -15.71
C GLN A 488 -22.26 -58.62 -15.62
N ASP A 489 -20.95 -58.91 -15.67
CA ASP A 489 -20.42 -60.26 -15.49
C ASP A 489 -20.51 -60.77 -14.04
N GLY A 490 -20.75 -59.87 -13.08
CA GLY A 490 -20.85 -60.15 -11.65
C GLY A 490 -19.53 -60.54 -10.98
N GLU A 491 -18.40 -60.44 -11.70
CA GLU A 491 -17.06 -60.83 -11.21
C GLU A 491 -16.13 -59.62 -11.10
N THR A 492 -16.29 -58.63 -11.97
CA THR A 492 -15.46 -57.42 -11.99
C THR A 492 -16.04 -56.35 -11.08
N VAL A 493 -15.26 -55.86 -10.11
CA VAL A 493 -15.66 -54.74 -9.25
C VAL A 493 -15.50 -53.44 -10.06
N LEU A 494 -16.55 -52.62 -10.14
CA LEU A 494 -16.53 -51.29 -10.77
C LEU A 494 -16.25 -50.19 -9.76
N VAL A 495 -16.92 -50.27 -8.60
CA VAL A 495 -16.85 -49.25 -7.56
C VAL A 495 -16.72 -49.93 -6.21
N ASN A 496 -15.80 -49.45 -5.38
CA ASN A 496 -15.80 -49.71 -3.95
C ASN A 496 -15.84 -48.37 -3.20
N ALA A 497 -16.89 -48.14 -2.43
CA ALA A 497 -17.07 -46.92 -1.66
C ALA A 497 -17.39 -47.24 -0.21
N VAL A 498 -16.64 -46.62 0.71
CA VAL A 498 -16.83 -46.75 2.15
C VAL A 498 -17.36 -45.44 2.70
N PHE A 499 -18.57 -45.50 3.25
CA PHE A 499 -19.21 -44.39 3.95
C PHE A 499 -19.05 -44.58 5.45
N THR A 500 -18.62 -43.54 6.15
CA THR A 500 -18.59 -43.52 7.61
C THR A 500 -19.51 -42.41 8.11
N ILE A 501 -20.58 -42.82 8.79
CA ILE A 501 -21.49 -41.90 9.49
C ILE A 501 -21.03 -41.81 10.94
N PRO A 502 -20.62 -40.63 11.43
CA PRO A 502 -20.28 -40.46 12.84
C PRO A 502 -21.52 -40.59 13.71
N ARG A 503 -21.36 -41.19 14.88
CA ARG A 503 -22.43 -41.31 15.87
C ARG A 503 -22.82 -39.91 16.38
N THR A 504 -24.12 -39.63 16.38
CA THR A 504 -24.64 -38.41 17.02
C THR A 504 -24.63 -38.62 18.53
N ILE A 505 -23.76 -37.91 19.24
CA ILE A 505 -23.79 -37.87 20.70
C ILE A 505 -24.82 -36.81 21.08
N GLU A 506 -26.00 -37.21 21.55
CA GLU A 506 -26.87 -36.26 22.26
C GLU A 506 -26.13 -35.81 23.53
N GLU A 507 -25.79 -34.53 23.61
CA GLU A 507 -25.30 -33.93 24.85
C GLU A 507 -26.41 -34.10 25.91
N GLU A 508 -26.15 -34.90 26.95
CA GLU A 508 -26.98 -34.88 28.14
C GLU A 508 -26.96 -33.45 28.69
N GLU A 509 -28.11 -32.76 28.64
CA GLU A 509 -28.32 -31.52 29.39
C GLU A 509 -27.98 -31.80 30.86
N VAL A 510 -26.80 -31.34 31.30
CA VAL A 510 -26.45 -31.32 32.71
C VAL A 510 -27.43 -30.34 33.37
N PRO A 511 -28.30 -30.78 34.29
CA PRO A 511 -29.22 -29.87 34.93
C PRO A 511 -28.41 -28.84 35.74
N GLU A 512 -28.68 -27.55 35.51
CA GLU A 512 -28.20 -26.45 36.35
C GLU A 512 -28.61 -26.74 37.81
N GLU A 513 -27.66 -27.12 38.66
CA GLU A 513 -27.88 -27.19 40.10
C GLU A 513 -27.60 -25.81 40.71
N GLU A 514 -28.68 -25.21 41.22
CA GLU A 514 -28.68 -23.90 41.87
C GLU A 514 -27.63 -23.81 42.99
N ALA A 515 -26.95 -22.66 43.03
CA ALA A 515 -26.16 -22.22 44.16
C ALA A 515 -27.00 -22.18 45.45
N ALA A 516 -26.63 -22.99 46.43
CA ALA A 516 -27.06 -22.83 47.81
C ALA A 516 -25.85 -22.92 48.76
N GLU A 517 -25.73 -21.86 49.55
CA GLU A 517 -24.75 -21.56 50.59
C GLU A 517 -24.54 -22.69 51.62
N GLY A 518 -23.36 -22.73 52.24
CA GLY A 518 -23.26 -23.22 53.62
C GLY A 518 -22.02 -24.04 53.99
N GLU A 519 -20.97 -23.34 54.38
CA GLU A 519 -20.13 -23.60 55.56
C GLU A 519 -19.61 -25.02 55.91
N THR A 520 -18.27 -25.07 55.94
CA THR A 520 -17.39 -25.52 57.05
C THR A 520 -16.89 -26.97 57.18
N GLU A 521 -15.54 -26.98 57.29
CA GLU A 521 -14.66 -27.76 58.18
C GLU A 521 -14.16 -29.16 57.78
N GLY A 522 -12.81 -29.27 57.74
CA GLY A 522 -12.10 -30.47 58.17
C GLY A 522 -10.93 -30.94 57.29
N GLU A 523 -9.71 -30.50 57.64
CA GLU A 523 -8.45 -31.28 57.82
C GLU A 523 -8.29 -32.65 57.08
N THR A 524 -7.16 -33.09 56.51
CA THR A 524 -5.72 -32.78 56.62
C THR A 524 -4.91 -33.69 55.66
N SER A 525 -3.69 -33.25 55.31
CA SER A 525 -2.44 -34.01 54.99
C SER A 525 -2.42 -34.93 53.75
N GLU A 526 -1.36 -35.03 52.95
CA GLU A 526 0.08 -34.82 53.20
C GLU A 526 0.83 -34.68 51.85
N GLU A 527 1.85 -33.81 51.84
CA GLU A 527 3.15 -33.76 51.10
C GLU A 527 3.28 -34.33 49.65
N THR A 528 4.10 -33.77 48.73
CA THR A 528 5.47 -33.25 48.90
C THR A 528 5.92 -32.35 47.70
N GLU A 529 6.69 -31.31 48.02
CA GLU A 529 7.76 -30.55 47.31
C GLU A 529 7.63 -30.15 45.82
N VAL A 530 7.58 -28.86 45.45
CA VAL A 530 8.51 -27.69 45.57
C VAL A 530 9.52 -27.59 44.41
N THR A 531 9.36 -26.54 43.58
CA THR A 531 10.29 -25.41 43.33
C THR A 531 9.64 -24.51 42.24
N ASP A 532 9.19 -23.29 42.57
CA ASP A 532 9.93 -21.98 42.52
C ASP A 532 10.39 -21.65 41.07
N GLU A 533 10.05 -20.53 40.42
CA GLU A 533 10.01 -19.09 40.78
C GLU A 533 9.05 -18.37 39.78
N THR A 534 8.05 -17.58 40.22
CA THR A 534 8.05 -16.09 40.35
C THR A 534 8.40 -15.33 39.04
N THR A 535 7.74 -14.25 38.61
CA THR A 535 6.89 -13.25 39.28
C THR A 535 6.17 -12.36 38.24
N GLU A 536 4.96 -11.95 38.62
CA GLU A 536 4.29 -10.62 38.48
C GLU A 536 4.13 -9.95 37.09
N GLU A 537 2.89 -9.64 36.64
CA GLU A 537 1.98 -8.53 37.10
C GLU A 537 2.57 -7.14 36.76
N THR A 538 1.86 -6.10 36.34
CA THR A 538 0.44 -5.76 36.10
C THR A 538 0.48 -4.49 35.21
N ALA A 539 -0.36 -4.37 34.20
CA ALA A 539 -1.55 -3.51 34.15
C ALA A 539 -1.40 -2.01 34.54
N GLU A 540 -2.11 -1.22 33.73
CA GLU A 540 -2.80 0.06 33.99
C GLU A 540 -2.22 1.37 33.43
N SER A 541 -2.96 1.87 32.43
CA SER A 541 -3.59 3.21 32.31
C SER A 541 -2.97 4.36 33.10
N THR A 542 -2.92 5.59 32.57
CA THR A 542 -4.08 6.37 32.13
C THR A 542 -3.61 7.70 31.50
N GLU A 543 -4.52 8.27 30.70
CA GLU A 543 -4.64 9.65 30.24
C GLU A 543 -4.08 10.76 31.15
N GLY A 544 -3.74 11.88 30.53
CA GLY A 544 -3.78 13.19 31.19
C GLY A 544 -2.90 14.22 30.51
N GLY A 545 -3.52 15.07 29.70
CA GLY A 545 -2.87 16.06 28.86
C GLY A 545 -2.26 17.28 29.55
N VAL A 546 -1.51 18.02 28.73
CA VAL A 546 -1.50 19.49 28.63
C VAL A 546 -1.45 19.84 27.15
#